data_AF-A0A372IIP3-F1
#
_entry.id   AF-A0A372IIP3-F1
#
_cell.length_a   1.000
_cell.length_b   1.000
_cell.length_c   1.000
_cell.angle_alpha   90.00
_cell.angle_beta   90.00
_cell.angle_gamma   90.00
#
_symmetry.space_group_name_H-M   'P 1'
#
loop_
_entity.id
_entity.type
_entity.pdbx_description
1 polymer ?
#
loop_
_entity_poly.entity_id
_entity_poly.type
_entity_poly.pdbx_seq_one_letter_code
_entity_poly.pdbx_strand_id
1 'polypeptide(L)'
;MSLETSRRRFVQLLGALSAGWPGVLKAQDTAPKPQPARVSANTFVNETVNRKNVVGIQVKAYAWPDEGIDSILDNLQQKGNVNTVLAFTYLSDPTDIVTGSIQLPDHGTFGRNKPPSTGGANYDYDLKYFANTTIRDFRSPDDNHFNVIAEVVPKMKARGMSFFAFDYNNTSARMMRFIPGFTQVAEIDTYGRRTDSACFNHPDYRAHLTAKIESLLSGYPNEVDGVTWGCERMGPLDNMIGGGWATAGISCFCPFCTAKGRERGISAERAKEGYLRLDTLFRAAQKKQRPDDGYFVTFWRTLTEYPEILAWQALWTDSYHEVRAELYGTAKALAPKKPFGFHVVQNVTFSPFYSAVEDYGKIREYADFIKIATYSNAGGGRMVSFLNHLCSTIFADVTPQAFLPTYYGMMNYQEKSYAEILANGLSPDYVARETKRAITGTGGTVQIYPAVDIDVPVHEGQHKTTPESVREEMDAAFGAGANGVVLSREYTEMWLKNLAAAGDASRRIFAAQKS
;
A
#
# COMPACT_ATOMS: atom_id res chain seq x y z
N MET A 1 71.06 -41.34 -20.79
CA MET A 1 71.28 -40.43 -19.64
C MET A 1 69.92 -39.86 -19.25
N SER A 2 69.45 -40.23 -18.06
CA SER A 2 68.22 -39.70 -17.45
C SER A 2 68.45 -38.30 -16.91
N LEU A 3 67.46 -37.43 -17.04
CA LEU A 3 67.31 -36.25 -16.17
C LEU A 3 65.88 -36.22 -15.68
N GLU A 4 65.70 -36.71 -14.45
CA GLU A 4 64.50 -36.54 -13.64
C GLU A 4 64.23 -35.05 -13.43
N THR A 5 62.98 -34.63 -13.63
CA THR A 5 62.53 -33.30 -13.19
C THR A 5 61.57 -33.51 -12.02
N SER A 6 61.97 -33.09 -10.83
CA SER A 6 61.24 -33.35 -9.59
C SER A 6 59.94 -32.54 -9.48
N ARG A 7 58.93 -33.13 -8.81
CA ARG A 7 57.62 -32.53 -8.47
C ARG A 7 57.71 -31.18 -7.75
N ARG A 8 58.89 -30.77 -7.25
CA ARG A 8 59.11 -29.50 -6.55
C ARG A 8 59.22 -28.28 -7.48
N ARG A 9 59.57 -28.47 -8.77
CA ARG A 9 59.62 -27.38 -9.78
C ARG A 9 58.26 -27.05 -10.41
N PHE A 10 57.29 -27.96 -10.37
CA PHE A 10 55.95 -27.73 -10.91
C PHE A 10 55.10 -26.82 -10.00
N VAL A 11 55.27 -26.93 -8.68
CA VAL A 11 54.51 -26.12 -7.70
C VAL A 11 55.04 -24.69 -7.58
N GLN A 12 56.31 -24.44 -7.88
CA GLN A 12 56.88 -23.08 -7.90
C GLN A 12 56.50 -22.27 -9.16
N LEU A 13 56.08 -22.92 -10.25
CA LEU A 13 55.64 -22.22 -11.46
C LEU A 13 54.17 -21.74 -11.40
N LEU A 14 53.36 -22.28 -10.47
CA LEU A 14 51.95 -21.92 -10.31
C LEU A 14 51.72 -20.74 -9.33
N GLY A 15 52.73 -20.34 -8.56
CA GLY A 15 52.64 -19.29 -7.55
C GLY A 15 53.10 -17.89 -7.99
N ALA A 16 53.55 -17.71 -9.24
CA ALA A 16 54.22 -16.49 -9.69
C ALA A 16 53.52 -15.73 -10.84
N LEU A 17 52.26 -16.04 -11.16
CA LEU A 17 51.51 -15.34 -12.22
C LEU A 17 50.28 -14.56 -11.73
N SER A 18 50.20 -14.26 -10.43
CA SER A 18 49.13 -13.44 -9.84
C SER A 18 49.67 -12.12 -9.26
N ALA A 19 50.32 -11.30 -10.09
CA ALA A 19 50.51 -9.87 -9.82
C ALA A 19 50.90 -9.12 -11.12
N GLY A 20 50.02 -8.22 -11.60
CA GLY A 20 50.39 -7.16 -12.55
C GLY A 20 49.71 -7.19 -13.93
N TRP A 21 48.52 -6.58 -14.01
CA TRP A 21 47.91 -5.99 -15.24
C TRP A 21 48.86 -4.93 -15.89
N PRO A 22 48.64 -4.37 -17.11
CA PRO A 22 47.48 -4.47 -18.01
C PRO A 22 47.80 -4.66 -19.51
N GLY A 23 46.84 -5.14 -20.30
CA GLY A 23 46.94 -4.99 -21.76
C GLY A 23 46.21 -6.02 -22.59
N VAL A 24 45.10 -5.59 -23.17
CA VAL A 24 44.51 -6.11 -24.42
C VAL A 24 44.02 -7.57 -24.36
N LEU A 25 42.82 -7.74 -23.81
CA LEU A 25 41.92 -8.80 -24.27
C LEU A 25 40.75 -8.15 -25.00
N LYS A 26 40.62 -8.54 -26.27
CA LYS A 26 39.60 -8.11 -27.22
C LYS A 26 38.22 -8.19 -26.60
N ALA A 27 37.52 -7.06 -26.65
CA ALA A 27 36.09 -6.97 -26.42
C ALA A 27 35.40 -7.99 -27.35
N GLN A 28 34.77 -8.99 -26.74
CA GLN A 28 33.64 -9.65 -27.37
C GLN A 28 32.50 -8.64 -27.34
N ASP A 29 32.00 -8.28 -28.53
CA ASP A 29 30.80 -7.47 -28.72
C ASP A 29 29.60 -8.14 -28.03
N THR A 30 29.39 -7.83 -26.76
CA THR A 30 28.07 -7.90 -26.15
C THR A 30 27.36 -6.61 -26.53
N ALA A 31 26.60 -6.68 -27.63
CA ALA A 31 25.61 -5.64 -27.91
C ALA A 31 24.80 -5.37 -26.63
N PRO A 32 24.58 -4.10 -26.23
CA PRO A 32 23.73 -3.79 -25.10
C PRO A 32 22.36 -4.39 -25.38
N LYS A 33 21.96 -5.41 -24.61
CA LYS A 33 20.59 -5.90 -24.65
C LYS A 33 19.69 -4.74 -24.21
N PRO A 34 18.56 -4.50 -24.88
CA PRO A 34 17.66 -3.42 -24.49
C PRO A 34 17.24 -3.68 -23.05
N GLN A 35 17.69 -2.80 -22.15
CA GLN A 35 17.01 -2.64 -20.87
C GLN A 35 15.56 -2.29 -21.22
N PRO A 36 14.55 -2.84 -20.51
CA PRO A 36 13.20 -2.29 -20.60
C PRO A 36 13.36 -0.79 -20.36
N ALA A 37 12.87 0.02 -21.30
CA ALA A 37 13.10 1.45 -21.28
C ALA A 37 12.81 1.96 -19.86
N ARG A 38 13.85 2.42 -19.17
CA ARG A 38 13.66 3.43 -18.13
C ARG A 38 13.16 4.65 -18.90
N VAL A 39 11.87 4.67 -19.20
CA VAL A 39 11.18 5.91 -19.53
C VAL A 39 11.50 6.78 -18.33
N SER A 40 12.35 7.79 -18.51
CA SER A 40 12.60 8.74 -17.44
C SER A 40 11.25 9.38 -17.18
N ALA A 41 10.62 9.01 -16.07
CA ALA A 41 9.36 9.58 -15.62
C ALA A 41 9.39 11.11 -15.67
N ASN A 42 10.59 11.70 -15.56
CA ASN A 42 10.93 13.12 -15.72
C ASN A 42 10.42 13.86 -16.96
N THR A 43 9.91 13.22 -18.01
CA THR A 43 9.32 13.97 -19.15
C THR A 43 7.88 14.42 -18.87
N PHE A 44 7.15 13.74 -17.97
CA PHE A 44 5.72 13.99 -17.74
C PHE A 44 5.38 14.66 -16.41
N VAL A 45 6.33 14.74 -15.46
CA VAL A 45 6.06 15.11 -14.04
C VAL A 45 5.46 16.52 -13.86
N ASN A 46 5.68 17.43 -14.81
CA ASN A 46 5.33 18.85 -14.63
C ASN A 46 4.05 19.31 -15.36
N GLU A 47 3.27 18.40 -15.96
CA GLU A 47 2.03 18.76 -16.67
C GLU A 47 0.75 18.57 -15.84
N THR A 48 0.83 17.86 -14.71
CA THR A 48 -0.36 17.54 -13.88
C THR A 48 -1.00 18.82 -13.32
N VAL A 49 -2.33 18.93 -13.48
CA VAL A 49 -3.12 20.02 -12.94
C VAL A 49 -3.73 19.57 -11.61
N ASN A 50 -3.11 19.98 -10.51
CA ASN A 50 -3.60 19.66 -9.17
C ASN A 50 -4.60 20.71 -8.67
N ARG A 51 -5.68 20.23 -8.04
CA ARG A 51 -6.60 21.09 -7.30
C ARG A 51 -5.88 21.61 -6.04
N LYS A 52 -6.05 22.89 -5.73
CA LYS A 52 -5.60 23.47 -4.46
C LYS A 52 -6.59 23.16 -3.35
N ASN A 53 -6.10 23.06 -2.11
CA ASN A 53 -6.92 22.93 -0.92
C ASN A 53 -7.86 21.71 -1.02
N VAL A 54 -7.28 20.56 -1.37
CA VAL A 54 -8.04 19.31 -1.51
C VAL A 54 -8.61 18.91 -0.15
N VAL A 55 -9.93 18.70 -0.12
CA VAL A 55 -10.60 17.98 0.96
C VAL A 55 -11.25 16.79 0.27
N GLY A 56 -10.53 15.68 0.33
CA GLY A 56 -10.91 14.41 -0.27
C GLY A 56 -11.74 13.56 0.69
N ILE A 57 -12.53 12.63 0.17
CA ILE A 57 -13.17 11.58 0.97
C ILE A 57 -13.33 10.31 0.14
N GLN A 58 -13.27 9.16 0.79
CA GLN A 58 -13.53 7.86 0.15
C GLN A 58 -15.00 7.47 0.28
N VAL A 59 -15.62 7.02 -0.80
CA VAL A 59 -17.03 6.58 -0.82
C VAL A 59 -17.17 5.27 -1.57
N LYS A 60 -17.56 4.21 -0.85
CA LYS A 60 -17.78 2.87 -1.44
C LYS A 60 -19.02 2.85 -2.32
N ALA A 61 -19.00 1.96 -3.31
CA ALA A 61 -20.03 1.90 -4.35
C ALA A 61 -21.45 1.65 -3.80
N TYR A 62 -21.61 0.79 -2.80
CA TYR A 62 -22.92 0.47 -2.23
C TYR A 62 -23.57 1.65 -1.48
N ALA A 63 -22.78 2.65 -1.04
CA ALA A 63 -23.31 3.80 -0.31
C ALA A 63 -24.25 4.63 -1.17
N TRP A 64 -23.91 4.78 -2.46
CA TRP A 64 -24.64 5.59 -3.42
C TRP A 64 -26.11 5.18 -3.59
N PRO A 65 -26.45 3.90 -3.87
CA PRO A 65 -27.83 3.46 -3.92
C PRO A 65 -28.48 3.29 -2.54
N ASP A 66 -27.70 3.13 -1.47
CA ASP A 66 -28.23 2.95 -0.11
C ASP A 66 -28.81 4.25 0.47
N GLU A 67 -28.04 5.34 0.44
CA GLU A 67 -28.44 6.63 1.02
C GLU A 67 -29.01 7.61 -0.03
N GLY A 68 -28.67 7.38 -1.30
CA GLY A 68 -29.03 8.25 -2.42
C GLY A 68 -27.92 9.24 -2.75
N ILE A 69 -27.61 9.35 -4.05
CA ILE A 69 -26.46 10.13 -4.55
C ILE A 69 -26.52 11.60 -4.13
N ASP A 70 -27.68 12.26 -4.25
CA ASP A 70 -27.79 13.68 -3.88
C ASP A 70 -27.63 13.91 -2.38
N SER A 71 -28.20 13.04 -1.53
CA SER A 71 -28.05 13.12 -0.06
C SER A 71 -26.59 13.05 0.35
N ILE A 72 -25.86 12.07 -0.21
CA ILE A 72 -24.42 11.93 0.05
C ILE A 72 -23.69 13.20 -0.41
N LEU A 73 -23.87 13.62 -1.65
CA LEU A 73 -23.14 14.77 -2.18
C LEU A 73 -23.45 16.07 -1.42
N ASP A 74 -24.68 16.24 -0.94
CA ASP A 74 -25.06 17.38 -0.11
C ASP A 74 -24.37 17.32 1.27
N ASN A 75 -24.33 16.16 1.92
CA ASN A 75 -23.57 15.97 3.17
C ASN A 75 -22.08 16.24 2.96
N LEU A 76 -21.47 15.67 1.92
CA LEU A 76 -20.07 15.84 1.59
C LEU A 76 -19.72 17.32 1.37
N GLN A 77 -20.49 18.02 0.53
CA GLN A 77 -20.21 19.41 0.19
C GLN A 77 -20.53 20.36 1.35
N GLN A 78 -21.74 20.28 1.91
CA GLN A 78 -22.21 21.27 2.88
C GLN A 78 -21.58 21.05 4.26
N LYS A 79 -21.56 19.79 4.74
CA LYS A 79 -21.01 19.48 6.06
C LYS A 79 -19.51 19.34 5.99
N GLY A 80 -19.00 18.46 5.12
CA GLY A 80 -17.59 18.09 5.05
C GLY A 80 -16.68 19.08 4.32
N ASN A 81 -17.22 20.08 3.62
CA ASN A 81 -16.46 20.95 2.70
C ASN A 81 -15.66 20.14 1.67
N VAL A 82 -16.13 18.93 1.34
CA VAL A 82 -15.47 18.02 0.42
C VAL A 82 -15.55 18.58 -0.98
N ASN A 83 -14.43 18.52 -1.69
CA ASN A 83 -14.34 18.97 -3.08
C ASN A 83 -13.79 17.91 -4.03
N THR A 84 -13.35 16.77 -3.50
CA THR A 84 -12.81 15.64 -4.27
C THR A 84 -13.34 14.34 -3.67
N VAL A 85 -13.92 13.46 -4.49
CA VAL A 85 -14.39 12.14 -4.03
C VAL A 85 -13.53 11.06 -4.65
N LEU A 86 -12.92 10.23 -3.81
CA LEU A 86 -12.24 9.00 -4.17
C LEU A 86 -13.29 7.89 -4.16
N ALA A 87 -14.00 7.74 -5.29
CA ALA A 87 -15.07 6.79 -5.43
C ALA A 87 -14.51 5.40 -5.80
N PHE A 88 -14.90 4.36 -5.07
CA PHE A 88 -14.42 2.99 -5.35
C PHE A 88 -14.97 2.46 -6.67
N THR A 89 -14.22 2.68 -7.76
CA THR A 89 -14.48 2.09 -9.07
C THR A 89 -14.08 0.62 -9.11
N TYR A 90 -13.15 0.19 -8.26
CA TYR A 90 -12.82 -1.22 -8.06
C TYR A 90 -12.58 -1.49 -6.58
N LEU A 91 -13.18 -2.57 -6.07
CA LEU A 91 -13.01 -3.00 -4.69
C LEU A 91 -12.95 -4.53 -4.61
N SER A 92 -11.85 -5.03 -4.06
CA SER A 92 -11.59 -6.46 -3.85
C SER A 92 -12.34 -7.09 -2.67
N ASP A 93 -12.70 -6.26 -1.70
CA ASP A 93 -13.10 -6.69 -0.36
C ASP A 93 -14.61 -6.52 -0.15
N PRO A 94 -15.34 -7.57 0.26
CA PRO A 94 -16.73 -7.41 0.67
C PRO A 94 -16.86 -6.44 1.85
N THR A 95 -17.96 -5.70 1.87
CA THR A 95 -18.30 -4.84 3.00
C THR A 95 -18.54 -5.65 4.27
N ASP A 96 -17.62 -5.55 5.23
CA ASP A 96 -17.67 -6.22 6.54
C ASP A 96 -18.52 -5.48 7.60
N ILE A 97 -19.37 -4.53 7.17
CA ILE A 97 -20.13 -3.64 8.08
C ILE A 97 -21.19 -4.39 8.91
N VAL A 98 -21.42 -5.68 8.63
CA VAL A 98 -22.58 -6.43 9.16
C VAL A 98 -22.21 -7.48 10.22
N THR A 99 -20.94 -7.58 10.67
CA THR A 99 -20.59 -8.56 11.73
C THR A 99 -20.98 -8.13 13.16
N GLY A 100 -21.63 -6.97 13.32
CA GLY A 100 -22.52 -6.67 14.46
C GLY A 100 -21.88 -5.96 15.67
N SER A 101 -20.56 -5.72 15.68
CA SER A 101 -19.89 -5.00 16.78
C SER A 101 -19.64 -3.52 16.51
N ILE A 102 -19.66 -3.09 15.24
CA ILE A 102 -19.43 -1.69 14.84
C ILE A 102 -20.78 -0.99 14.75
N GLN A 103 -20.92 0.12 15.47
CA GLN A 103 -22.13 0.94 15.45
C GLN A 103 -22.22 1.67 14.10
N LEU A 104 -23.37 1.57 13.43
CA LEU A 104 -23.67 2.37 12.24
C LEU A 104 -23.78 3.87 12.61
N PRO A 105 -23.37 4.79 11.74
CA PRO A 105 -23.48 6.22 11.98
C PRO A 105 -24.94 6.72 11.88
N ASP A 106 -25.14 8.03 12.01
CA ASP A 106 -26.45 8.71 11.98
C ASP A 106 -27.07 8.88 10.58
N HIS A 107 -26.57 8.16 9.58
CA HIS A 107 -27.05 8.20 8.19
C HIS A 107 -26.79 6.87 7.49
N GLY A 108 -27.49 6.66 6.36
CA GLY A 108 -27.45 5.41 5.60
C GLY A 108 -27.98 4.20 6.39
N THR A 109 -28.05 3.05 5.71
CA THR A 109 -28.37 1.76 6.34
C THR A 109 -27.28 0.71 6.12
N PHE A 110 -26.39 0.96 5.15
CA PHE A 110 -25.11 0.31 4.91
C PHE A 110 -25.16 -1.21 4.99
N GLY A 111 -26.14 -1.79 4.29
CA GLY A 111 -26.21 -3.23 4.11
C GLY A 111 -26.70 -4.00 5.33
N ARG A 112 -27.41 -3.36 6.27
CA ARG A 112 -28.23 -4.08 7.24
C ARG A 112 -29.09 -5.11 6.50
N ASN A 113 -28.81 -6.40 6.72
CA ASN A 113 -29.44 -7.56 6.06
C ASN A 113 -29.08 -7.80 4.58
N LYS A 114 -28.01 -7.20 4.03
CA LYS A 114 -27.50 -7.55 2.69
C LYS A 114 -26.50 -8.72 2.78
N PRO A 115 -26.44 -9.62 1.77
CA PRO A 115 -25.38 -10.61 1.69
C PRO A 115 -24.03 -9.91 1.45
N PRO A 116 -22.89 -10.53 1.84
CA PRO A 116 -21.59 -9.90 1.59
C PRO A 116 -21.33 -9.80 0.09
N SER A 117 -20.78 -8.66 -0.33
CA SER A 117 -20.50 -8.33 -1.73
C SER A 117 -19.55 -9.31 -2.41
N THR A 118 -19.63 -9.37 -3.72
CA THR A 118 -18.72 -10.13 -4.58
C THR A 118 -17.42 -9.38 -4.79
N GLY A 119 -17.49 -8.05 -4.92
CA GLY A 119 -16.38 -7.20 -5.31
C GLY A 119 -16.18 -7.16 -6.83
N GLY A 120 -15.16 -6.42 -7.27
CA GLY A 120 -14.85 -6.17 -8.67
C GLY A 120 -15.08 -4.72 -9.07
N ALA A 121 -15.32 -4.50 -10.37
CA ALA A 121 -15.54 -3.17 -10.93
C ALA A 121 -16.98 -2.68 -10.71
N ASN A 122 -17.14 -1.50 -10.13
CA ASN A 122 -18.42 -0.83 -9.91
C ASN A 122 -18.73 0.20 -11.03
N TYR A 123 -18.25 -0.08 -12.23
CA TYR A 123 -18.46 0.74 -13.43
C TYR A 123 -18.44 -0.19 -14.65
N ASP A 124 -19.12 0.21 -15.72
CA ASP A 124 -19.09 -0.54 -16.97
C ASP A 124 -17.79 -0.26 -17.73
N TYR A 125 -17.27 -1.26 -18.43
CA TYR A 125 -16.03 -1.11 -19.18
C TYR A 125 -16.10 -1.90 -20.49
N ASP A 126 -15.34 -1.43 -21.47
CA ASP A 126 -15.22 -2.09 -22.77
C ASP A 126 -14.20 -3.22 -22.67
N LEU A 127 -14.61 -4.45 -23.03
CA LEU A 127 -13.76 -5.63 -23.01
C LEU A 127 -12.51 -5.51 -23.90
N LYS A 128 -12.50 -4.58 -24.87
CA LYS A 128 -11.34 -4.37 -25.75
C LYS A 128 -10.05 -4.03 -24.98
N TYR A 129 -10.15 -3.29 -23.88
CA TYR A 129 -8.99 -2.92 -23.06
C TYR A 129 -8.36 -4.17 -22.40
N PHE A 130 -9.16 -5.22 -22.18
CA PHE A 130 -8.75 -6.44 -21.48
C PHE A 130 -8.39 -7.59 -22.42
N ALA A 131 -8.13 -7.32 -23.70
CA ALA A 131 -7.79 -8.35 -24.68
C ALA A 131 -6.49 -9.12 -24.33
N ASN A 132 -5.55 -8.48 -23.64
CA ASN A 132 -4.23 -9.03 -23.32
C ASN A 132 -4.12 -9.68 -21.93
N THR A 133 -5.24 -9.99 -21.29
CA THR A 133 -5.28 -10.67 -19.99
C THR A 133 -6.33 -11.78 -19.97
N THR A 134 -6.14 -12.76 -19.09
CA THR A 134 -7.14 -13.77 -18.75
C THR A 134 -8.22 -13.25 -17.79
N ILE A 135 -7.98 -12.12 -17.13
CA ILE A 135 -8.91 -11.50 -16.16
C ILE A 135 -9.75 -10.43 -16.89
N ARG A 136 -10.75 -10.88 -17.66
CA ARG A 136 -11.57 -10.02 -18.52
C ARG A 136 -12.93 -9.68 -17.92
N ASP A 137 -13.55 -10.65 -17.26
CA ASP A 137 -14.85 -10.50 -16.64
C ASP A 137 -14.68 -10.34 -15.12
N PHE A 138 -14.81 -9.12 -14.65
CA PHE A 138 -14.65 -8.72 -13.26
C PHE A 138 -15.63 -7.60 -12.90
N ARG A 139 -16.70 -7.43 -13.70
CA ARG A 139 -17.78 -6.49 -13.42
C ARG A 139 -18.50 -6.95 -12.15
N SER A 140 -18.57 -6.07 -11.16
CA SER A 140 -19.28 -6.40 -9.92
C SER A 140 -20.77 -6.61 -10.21
N PRO A 141 -21.37 -7.72 -9.73
CA PRO A 141 -22.82 -7.93 -9.75
C PRO A 141 -23.53 -7.20 -8.59
N ASP A 142 -22.77 -6.63 -7.67
CA ASP A 142 -23.31 -6.04 -6.44
C ASP A 142 -24.20 -4.83 -6.74
N ASP A 143 -25.20 -4.61 -5.89
CA ASP A 143 -26.19 -3.52 -5.99
C ASP A 143 -26.79 -3.37 -7.40
N ASN A 144 -27.14 -4.51 -8.02
CA ASN A 144 -27.72 -4.58 -9.36
C ASN A 144 -26.84 -3.94 -10.45
N HIS A 145 -25.55 -4.28 -10.44
CA HIS A 145 -24.56 -3.73 -11.38
C HIS A 145 -24.50 -2.20 -11.35
N PHE A 146 -24.55 -1.58 -10.16
CA PHE A 146 -24.44 -0.12 -10.03
C PHE A 146 -23.22 0.43 -10.78
N ASN A 147 -23.40 1.51 -11.55
CA ASN A 147 -22.32 2.15 -12.31
C ASN A 147 -21.99 3.51 -11.71
N VAL A 148 -20.98 3.53 -10.84
CA VAL A 148 -20.58 4.72 -10.08
C VAL A 148 -20.17 5.88 -10.98
N ILE A 149 -19.55 5.62 -12.13
CA ILE A 149 -19.10 6.70 -13.02
C ILE A 149 -20.30 7.35 -13.70
N ALA A 150 -21.17 6.55 -14.34
CA ALA A 150 -22.31 7.07 -15.09
C ALA A 150 -23.33 7.79 -14.19
N GLU A 151 -23.56 7.27 -12.99
CA GLU A 151 -24.62 7.75 -12.11
C GLU A 151 -24.18 8.92 -11.21
N VAL A 152 -22.93 8.94 -10.75
CA VAL A 152 -22.46 9.91 -9.73
C VAL A 152 -21.78 11.13 -10.36
N VAL A 153 -20.97 10.94 -11.41
CA VAL A 153 -20.13 12.02 -11.95
C VAL A 153 -20.92 13.25 -12.42
N PRO A 154 -22.04 13.12 -13.16
CA PRO A 154 -22.81 14.30 -13.58
C PRO A 154 -23.25 15.18 -12.40
N LYS A 155 -23.66 14.54 -11.29
CA LYS A 155 -24.13 15.23 -10.08
C LYS A 155 -22.99 15.85 -9.27
N MET A 156 -21.81 15.23 -9.28
CA MET A 156 -20.59 15.80 -8.69
C MET A 156 -20.11 17.03 -9.46
N LYS A 157 -20.09 16.96 -10.80
CA LYS A 157 -19.68 18.08 -11.65
C LYS A 157 -20.59 19.28 -11.52
N ALA A 158 -21.91 19.06 -11.42
CA ALA A 158 -22.87 20.12 -11.14
C ALA A 158 -22.60 20.85 -9.81
N ARG A 159 -21.90 20.19 -8.87
CA ARG A 159 -21.47 20.74 -7.57
C ARG A 159 -20.01 21.25 -7.59
N GLY A 160 -19.32 21.23 -8.74
CA GLY A 160 -17.91 21.66 -8.85
C GLY A 160 -16.91 20.75 -8.12
N MET A 161 -17.31 19.50 -7.84
CA MET A 161 -16.48 18.48 -7.20
C MET A 161 -15.72 17.65 -8.23
N SER A 162 -14.54 17.16 -7.84
CA SER A 162 -13.69 16.32 -8.69
C SER A 162 -13.88 14.84 -8.39
N PHE A 163 -14.03 14.02 -9.43
CA PHE A 163 -14.20 12.57 -9.32
C PHE A 163 -12.86 11.85 -9.53
N PHE A 164 -12.36 11.20 -8.48
CA PHE A 164 -11.18 10.36 -8.55
C PHE A 164 -11.63 8.90 -8.55
N ALA A 165 -11.27 8.17 -9.61
CA ALA A 165 -11.47 6.74 -9.66
C ALA A 165 -10.52 6.06 -8.66
N PHE A 166 -11.08 5.43 -7.64
CA PHE A 166 -10.29 4.69 -6.66
C PHE A 166 -10.27 3.20 -7.02
N ASP A 167 -9.11 2.75 -7.50
CA ASP A 167 -8.83 1.36 -7.83
C ASP A 167 -8.10 0.66 -6.66
N TYR A 168 -8.88 -0.03 -5.80
CA TYR A 168 -8.39 -0.61 -4.55
C TYR A 168 -8.23 -2.13 -4.65
N ASN A 169 -6.97 -2.58 -4.78
CA ASN A 169 -6.55 -3.94 -5.15
C ASN A 169 -6.01 -4.75 -3.96
N ASN A 170 -6.80 -4.87 -2.89
CA ASN A 170 -6.41 -5.72 -1.77
C ASN A 170 -6.59 -7.21 -2.08
N THR A 171 -5.99 -8.04 -1.23
CA THR A 171 -6.14 -9.48 -1.28
C THR A 171 -7.54 -9.90 -0.86
N SER A 172 -8.12 -10.90 -1.51
CA SER A 172 -9.45 -11.41 -1.16
C SER A 172 -9.68 -12.80 -1.74
N ALA A 173 -9.97 -13.76 -0.86
CA ALA A 173 -10.37 -15.10 -1.26
C ALA A 173 -11.65 -15.11 -2.11
N ARG A 174 -12.50 -14.07 -2.01
CA ARG A 174 -13.70 -13.93 -2.84
C ARG A 174 -13.34 -13.65 -4.29
N MET A 175 -12.37 -12.78 -4.55
CA MET A 175 -11.91 -12.53 -5.92
C MET A 175 -11.37 -13.80 -6.57
N MET A 176 -10.58 -14.58 -5.83
CA MET A 176 -10.09 -15.88 -6.29
C MET A 176 -11.20 -16.86 -6.64
N ARG A 177 -12.37 -16.72 -6.01
CA ARG A 177 -13.53 -17.59 -6.21
C ARG A 177 -14.47 -17.11 -7.32
N PHE A 178 -14.68 -15.80 -7.44
CA PHE A 178 -15.77 -15.23 -8.23
C PHE A 178 -15.31 -14.51 -9.50
N ILE A 179 -14.03 -14.12 -9.61
CA ILE A 179 -13.50 -13.47 -10.82
C ILE A 179 -12.79 -14.52 -11.69
N PRO A 180 -13.32 -14.87 -12.87
CA PRO A 180 -12.66 -15.78 -13.80
C PRO A 180 -11.24 -15.30 -14.16
N GLY A 181 -10.28 -16.22 -14.17
CA GLY A 181 -8.87 -15.91 -14.47
C GLY A 181 -8.03 -15.50 -13.24
N PHE A 182 -8.66 -15.16 -12.11
CA PHE A 182 -7.91 -14.62 -10.98
C PHE A 182 -7.08 -15.67 -10.23
N THR A 183 -7.57 -16.92 -10.10
CA THR A 183 -6.81 -18.00 -9.44
C THR A 183 -5.52 -18.36 -10.19
N GLN A 184 -5.46 -18.13 -11.50
CA GLN A 184 -4.31 -18.43 -12.35
C GLN A 184 -3.14 -17.49 -12.05
N VAL A 185 -3.42 -16.26 -11.63
CA VAL A 185 -2.41 -15.24 -11.34
C VAL A 185 -2.00 -15.18 -9.86
N ALA A 186 -2.53 -16.08 -9.04
CA ALA A 186 -2.26 -16.13 -7.61
C ALA A 186 -0.76 -16.27 -7.31
N GLU A 187 -0.31 -15.64 -6.23
CA GLU A 187 1.01 -15.90 -5.68
C GLU A 187 1.09 -17.34 -5.19
N ILE A 188 2.31 -17.89 -5.25
CA ILE A 188 2.62 -19.23 -4.76
C ILE A 188 3.51 -19.05 -3.53
N ASP A 189 3.13 -19.62 -2.39
CA ASP A 189 3.93 -19.54 -1.18
C ASP A 189 5.12 -20.51 -1.18
N THR A 190 5.98 -20.43 -0.16
CA THR A 190 7.12 -21.34 0.05
C THR A 190 6.71 -22.82 0.06
N TYR A 191 5.46 -23.15 0.36
CA TYR A 191 4.92 -24.51 0.41
C TYR A 191 4.33 -24.98 -0.93
N GLY A 192 4.36 -24.13 -1.97
CA GLY A 192 3.78 -24.44 -3.27
C GLY A 192 2.27 -24.25 -3.34
N ARG A 193 1.65 -23.60 -2.33
CA ARG A 193 0.22 -23.35 -2.27
C ARG A 193 -0.10 -22.01 -2.91
N ARG A 194 -1.25 -21.93 -3.59
CA ARG A 194 -1.80 -20.65 -4.04
C ARG A 194 -2.28 -19.83 -2.85
N THR A 195 -1.95 -18.55 -2.82
CA THR A 195 -2.49 -17.59 -1.85
C THR A 195 -3.74 -16.92 -2.41
N ASP A 196 -4.32 -16.01 -1.63
CA ASP A 196 -5.42 -15.14 -2.04
C ASP A 196 -4.96 -13.83 -2.69
N SER A 197 -3.64 -13.66 -2.85
CA SER A 197 -3.01 -12.50 -3.45
C SER A 197 -2.59 -12.76 -4.90
N ALA A 198 -2.71 -11.77 -5.78
CA ALA A 198 -2.23 -11.87 -7.16
C ALA A 198 -0.74 -11.45 -7.30
N CYS A 199 0.01 -12.13 -8.14
CA CYS A 199 1.44 -11.90 -8.30
C CYS A 199 1.73 -10.68 -9.20
N PHE A 200 2.48 -9.70 -8.69
CA PHE A 200 2.90 -8.49 -9.43
C PHE A 200 3.86 -8.76 -10.60
N ASN A 201 4.44 -9.95 -10.67
CA ASN A 201 5.29 -10.39 -11.79
C ASN A 201 4.55 -11.27 -12.81
N HIS A 202 3.27 -11.60 -12.56
CA HIS A 202 2.49 -12.38 -13.52
C HIS A 202 2.03 -11.48 -14.68
N PRO A 203 2.33 -11.82 -15.95
CA PRO A 203 2.02 -10.96 -17.09
C PRO A 203 0.54 -10.61 -17.20
N ASP A 204 -0.36 -11.61 -17.06
CA ASP A 204 -1.81 -11.37 -17.12
C ASP A 204 -2.32 -10.42 -16.03
N TYR A 205 -1.72 -10.45 -14.82
CA TYR A 205 -2.14 -9.54 -13.76
C TYR A 205 -1.65 -8.11 -14.02
N ARG A 206 -0.42 -7.94 -14.51
CA ARG A 206 0.08 -6.63 -14.95
C ARG A 206 -0.79 -6.06 -16.08
N ALA A 207 -1.09 -6.87 -17.09
CA ALA A 207 -1.97 -6.49 -18.19
C ALA A 207 -3.37 -6.11 -17.70
N HIS A 208 -3.93 -6.83 -16.72
CA HIS A 208 -5.21 -6.48 -16.11
C HIS A 208 -5.17 -5.12 -15.38
N LEU A 209 -4.13 -4.86 -14.59
CA LEU A 209 -3.99 -3.59 -13.88
C LEU A 209 -3.83 -2.41 -14.85
N THR A 210 -2.98 -2.55 -15.85
CA THR A 210 -2.75 -1.53 -16.89
C THR A 210 -4.03 -1.27 -17.70
N ALA A 211 -4.75 -2.32 -18.09
CA ALA A 211 -6.04 -2.21 -18.80
C ALA A 211 -7.12 -1.48 -17.99
N LYS A 212 -7.12 -1.58 -16.65
CA LYS A 212 -8.02 -0.77 -15.82
C LYS A 212 -7.71 0.72 -15.92
N ILE A 213 -6.43 1.09 -15.93
CA ILE A 213 -6.02 2.49 -16.11
C ILE A 213 -6.44 3.01 -17.50
N GLU A 214 -6.23 2.20 -18.55
CA GLU A 214 -6.68 2.52 -19.90
C GLU A 214 -8.19 2.70 -19.97
N SER A 215 -8.95 1.77 -19.39
CA SER A 215 -10.42 1.78 -19.34
C SER A 215 -10.94 3.05 -18.65
N LEU A 216 -10.37 3.41 -17.50
CA LEU A 216 -10.78 4.60 -16.74
C LEU A 216 -10.43 5.90 -17.48
N LEU A 217 -9.23 6.02 -18.04
CA LEU A 217 -8.79 7.30 -18.63
C LEU A 217 -9.23 7.50 -20.07
N SER A 218 -9.30 6.43 -20.86
CA SER A 218 -9.71 6.48 -22.28
C SER A 218 -11.19 6.20 -22.47
N GLY A 219 -11.79 5.36 -21.62
CA GLY A 219 -13.23 5.09 -21.65
C GLY A 219 -14.06 6.21 -21.03
N TYR A 220 -13.49 6.94 -20.06
CA TYR A 220 -14.16 8.02 -19.33
C TYR A 220 -13.33 9.32 -19.31
N PRO A 221 -12.92 9.84 -20.49
CA PRO A 221 -11.98 10.95 -20.58
C PRO A 221 -12.56 12.26 -20.04
N ASN A 222 -13.89 12.41 -20.05
CA ASN A 222 -14.52 13.59 -19.50
C ASN A 222 -14.85 13.38 -18.02
N GLU A 223 -15.20 12.17 -17.61
CA GLU A 223 -15.82 11.90 -16.30
C GLU A 223 -14.80 11.71 -15.18
N VAL A 224 -13.66 11.08 -15.46
CA VAL A 224 -12.61 10.81 -14.47
C VAL A 224 -11.64 11.99 -14.41
N ASP A 225 -11.57 12.69 -13.28
CA ASP A 225 -10.65 13.83 -13.10
C ASP A 225 -9.27 13.39 -12.61
N GLY A 226 -9.19 12.25 -11.92
CA GLY A 226 -7.94 11.68 -11.42
C GLY A 226 -8.09 10.21 -11.05
N VAL A 227 -6.97 9.54 -10.74
CA VAL A 227 -6.95 8.15 -10.31
C VAL A 227 -6.18 8.03 -9.01
N THR A 228 -6.79 7.36 -8.04
CA THR A 228 -6.09 6.86 -6.85
C THR A 228 -5.94 5.36 -7.02
N TRP A 229 -4.73 4.84 -6.87
CA TRP A 229 -4.49 3.41 -6.83
C TRP A 229 -4.04 2.98 -5.44
N GLY A 230 -4.61 1.90 -4.91
CA GLY A 230 -4.28 1.40 -3.58
C GLY A 230 -4.13 -0.11 -3.55
N CYS A 231 -3.17 -0.58 -2.76
CA CYS A 231 -2.97 -1.99 -2.45
C CYS A 231 -2.24 -2.11 -1.11
N GLU A 232 -2.88 -2.74 -0.13
CA GLU A 232 -2.36 -2.93 1.21
C GLU A 232 -1.73 -4.31 1.34
N ARG A 233 -0.66 -4.52 0.58
CA ARG A 233 0.13 -5.77 0.59
C ARG A 233 1.58 -5.47 0.94
N MET A 234 2.27 -6.48 1.43
CA MET A 234 3.68 -6.39 1.84
C MET A 234 4.44 -7.66 1.47
N GLY A 235 5.77 -7.55 1.53
CA GLY A 235 6.66 -8.64 1.14
C GLY A 235 6.66 -9.81 2.13
N PRO A 236 7.26 -10.95 1.73
CA PRO A 236 7.21 -12.19 2.51
C PRO A 236 7.78 -12.06 3.92
N LEU A 237 8.83 -11.25 4.13
CA LEU A 237 9.37 -11.04 5.48
C LEU A 237 8.41 -10.21 6.33
N ASP A 238 7.87 -9.12 5.77
CA ASP A 238 6.88 -8.29 6.46
C ASP A 238 5.61 -9.07 6.80
N ASN A 239 5.15 -9.98 5.93
CA ASN A 239 4.01 -10.85 6.23
C ASN A 239 4.27 -11.78 7.43
N MET A 240 5.53 -12.17 7.67
CA MET A 240 5.88 -13.03 8.81
C MET A 240 5.96 -12.25 10.12
N ILE A 241 6.51 -11.03 10.09
CA ILE A 241 6.75 -10.19 11.27
C ILE A 241 5.70 -9.09 11.48
N GLY A 242 4.74 -8.95 10.56
CA GLY A 242 3.74 -7.89 10.55
C GLY A 242 2.45 -8.26 11.29
N GLY A 243 1.64 -7.24 11.63
CA GLY A 243 0.37 -7.40 12.35
C GLY A 243 -0.84 -7.68 11.44
N GLY A 244 -2.02 -7.16 11.80
CA GLY A 244 -3.31 -7.45 11.14
C GLY A 244 -3.46 -7.07 9.65
N TRP A 245 -2.39 -6.59 9.01
CA TRP A 245 -2.32 -6.32 7.56
C TRP A 245 -1.48 -7.34 6.80
N ALA A 246 -0.88 -8.32 7.50
CA ALA A 246 -0.15 -9.39 6.85
C ALA A 246 -1.07 -10.18 5.91
N THR A 247 -0.58 -10.43 4.71
CA THR A 247 -1.28 -11.27 3.72
C THR A 247 -0.97 -12.75 3.96
N ALA A 248 -1.88 -13.62 3.54
CA ALA A 248 -1.72 -15.05 3.76
C ALA A 248 -0.56 -15.63 2.95
N GLY A 249 0.33 -16.36 3.63
CA GLY A 249 1.43 -17.10 3.02
C GLY A 249 2.75 -16.34 2.93
N ILE A 250 3.85 -17.11 2.87
CA ILE A 250 5.19 -16.58 2.69
C ILE A 250 5.49 -16.63 1.19
N SER A 251 5.12 -15.56 0.48
CA SER A 251 5.05 -15.56 -0.98
C SER A 251 5.73 -14.31 -1.58
N CYS A 252 6.14 -14.30 -2.85
CA CYS A 252 5.77 -15.20 -3.93
C CYS A 252 6.96 -15.99 -4.52
N PHE A 253 6.75 -17.29 -4.77
CA PHE A 253 7.66 -18.28 -5.37
C PHE A 253 7.11 -18.89 -6.67
N CYS A 254 6.22 -18.18 -7.37
CA CYS A 254 5.71 -18.62 -8.67
C CYS A 254 6.83 -18.61 -9.75
N PRO A 255 6.64 -19.27 -10.91
CA PRO A 255 7.65 -19.31 -11.98
C PRO A 255 8.14 -17.93 -12.45
N PHE A 256 7.30 -16.91 -12.40
CA PHE A 256 7.67 -15.54 -12.78
C PHE A 256 8.60 -14.88 -11.75
N CYS A 257 8.30 -15.03 -10.46
CA CYS A 257 9.17 -14.53 -9.39
C CYS A 257 10.51 -15.28 -9.35
N THR A 258 10.52 -16.60 -9.57
CA THR A 258 11.76 -17.38 -9.63
C THR A 258 12.60 -17.06 -10.87
N ALA A 259 11.97 -16.79 -12.01
CA ALA A 259 12.68 -16.28 -13.18
C ALA A 259 13.34 -14.93 -12.91
N LYS A 260 12.59 -13.98 -12.33
CA LYS A 260 13.11 -12.66 -11.95
C LYS A 260 14.21 -12.74 -10.89
N GLY A 261 14.08 -13.66 -9.93
CA GLY A 261 15.12 -13.94 -8.94
C GLY A 261 16.42 -14.39 -9.60
N ARG A 262 16.34 -15.35 -10.54
CA ARG A 262 17.49 -15.82 -11.32
C ARG A 262 18.16 -14.70 -12.12
N GLU A 263 17.38 -13.81 -12.74
CA GLU A 263 17.91 -12.64 -13.47
C GLU A 263 18.67 -11.67 -12.57
N ARG A 264 18.26 -11.55 -11.30
CA ARG A 264 18.94 -10.73 -10.28
C ARG A 264 20.06 -11.48 -9.53
N GLY A 265 20.36 -12.73 -9.91
CA GLY A 265 21.34 -13.56 -9.21
C GLY A 265 20.92 -14.01 -7.80
N ILE A 266 19.61 -14.02 -7.52
CA ILE A 266 19.05 -14.41 -6.23
C ILE A 266 18.63 -15.89 -6.29
N SER A 267 19.15 -16.70 -5.36
CA SER A 267 18.77 -18.11 -5.27
C SER A 267 17.39 -18.26 -4.62
N ALA A 268 16.39 -18.63 -5.43
CA ALA A 268 15.03 -18.90 -4.94
C ALA A 268 15.00 -20.05 -3.92
N GLU A 269 15.81 -21.09 -4.12
CA GLU A 269 15.88 -22.23 -3.20
C GLU A 269 16.45 -21.82 -1.84
N ARG A 270 17.51 -21.00 -1.82
CA ARG A 270 18.07 -20.48 -0.56
C ARG A 270 17.12 -19.50 0.12
N ALA A 271 16.43 -18.64 -0.63
CA ALA A 271 15.39 -17.78 -0.08
C ALA A 271 14.31 -18.61 0.61
N LYS A 272 13.80 -19.64 -0.08
CA LYS A 272 12.80 -20.56 0.46
C LYS A 272 13.28 -21.27 1.72
N GLU A 273 14.51 -21.80 1.72
CA GLU A 273 15.10 -22.43 2.91
C GLU A 273 15.18 -21.45 4.08
N GLY A 274 15.70 -20.24 3.84
CA GLY A 274 15.80 -19.20 4.86
C GLY A 274 14.45 -18.83 5.46
N TYR A 275 13.42 -18.65 4.64
CA TYR A 275 12.06 -18.39 5.11
C TYR A 275 11.46 -19.55 5.91
N LEU A 276 11.71 -20.81 5.53
CA LEU A 276 11.25 -21.97 6.31
C LEU A 276 11.93 -22.05 7.68
N ARG A 277 13.20 -21.61 7.79
CA ARG A 277 13.90 -21.49 9.07
C ARG A 277 13.31 -20.38 9.93
N LEU A 278 13.01 -19.21 9.34
CA LEU A 278 12.31 -18.12 10.05
C LEU A 278 10.91 -18.55 10.51
N ASP A 279 10.16 -19.27 9.69
CA ASP A 279 8.82 -19.75 10.06
C ASP A 279 8.91 -20.76 11.22
N THR A 280 9.93 -21.62 11.21
CA THR A 280 10.21 -22.51 12.35
C THR A 280 10.53 -21.72 13.62
N LEU A 281 11.37 -20.68 13.53
CA LEU A 281 11.72 -19.81 14.65
C LEU A 281 10.48 -19.10 15.23
N PHE A 282 9.64 -18.51 14.38
CA PHE A 282 8.45 -17.78 14.85
C PHE A 282 7.36 -18.72 15.39
N ARG A 283 7.23 -19.94 14.84
CA ARG A 283 6.39 -20.99 15.45
C ARG A 283 6.92 -21.44 16.81
N ALA A 284 8.24 -21.46 17.01
CA ALA A 284 8.84 -21.73 18.32
C ALA A 284 8.54 -20.59 19.31
N ALA A 285 8.62 -19.32 18.86
CA ALA A 285 8.25 -18.15 19.65
C ALA A 285 6.79 -18.20 20.15
N GLN A 286 5.85 -18.53 19.26
CA GLN A 286 4.45 -18.73 19.62
C GLN A 286 4.24 -19.83 20.67
N LYS A 287 5.09 -20.87 20.65
CA LYS A 287 5.09 -21.98 21.63
C LYS A 287 5.93 -21.69 22.87
N LYS A 288 6.52 -20.50 22.99
CA LYS A 288 7.47 -20.12 24.06
C LYS A 288 8.68 -21.05 24.16
N GLN A 289 9.10 -21.61 23.03
CA GLN A 289 10.27 -22.47 22.90
C GLN A 289 11.47 -21.61 22.53
N ARG A 290 12.10 -21.04 23.55
CA ARG A 290 13.20 -20.09 23.39
C ARG A 290 14.48 -20.78 22.89
N PRO A 291 15.12 -20.32 21.80
CA PRO A 291 16.47 -20.76 21.44
C PRO A 291 17.50 -20.39 22.51
N ASP A 292 18.60 -21.12 22.62
CA ASP A 292 19.64 -20.87 23.64
C ASP A 292 20.15 -19.41 23.59
N ASP A 293 20.46 -18.92 22.39
CA ASP A 293 20.94 -17.55 22.17
C ASP A 293 19.83 -16.48 22.12
N GLY A 294 18.55 -16.87 22.23
CA GLY A 294 17.40 -15.99 22.09
C GLY A 294 16.90 -15.81 20.65
N TYR A 295 15.73 -15.18 20.51
CA TYR A 295 15.02 -15.05 19.25
C TYR A 295 15.70 -14.08 18.29
N PHE A 296 16.08 -12.89 18.76
CA PHE A 296 16.71 -11.87 17.90
C PHE A 296 18.06 -12.33 17.34
N VAL A 297 18.89 -12.97 18.17
CA VAL A 297 20.20 -13.51 17.73
C VAL A 297 20.00 -14.62 16.70
N THR A 298 19.03 -15.51 16.92
CA THR A 298 18.72 -16.60 15.98
C THR A 298 18.14 -16.07 14.66
N PHE A 299 17.29 -15.04 14.72
CA PHE A 299 16.80 -14.32 13.55
C PHE A 299 17.96 -13.71 12.76
N TRP A 300 18.83 -12.96 13.42
CA TRP A 300 19.98 -12.30 12.79
C TRP A 300 20.93 -13.31 12.14
N ARG A 301 21.25 -14.41 12.84
CA ARG A 301 22.05 -15.52 12.30
C ARG A 301 21.42 -16.11 11.05
N THR A 302 20.10 -16.29 11.04
CA THR A 302 19.38 -16.81 9.88
C THR A 302 19.52 -15.86 8.68
N LEU A 303 19.45 -14.53 8.89
CA LEU A 303 19.69 -13.56 7.83
C LEU A 303 21.12 -13.58 7.31
N THR A 304 22.12 -13.78 8.18
CA THR A 304 23.52 -13.86 7.74
C THR A 304 23.83 -15.15 6.99
N GLU A 305 23.17 -16.26 7.34
CA GLU A 305 23.29 -17.53 6.64
C GLU A 305 22.52 -17.52 5.32
N TYR A 306 21.32 -16.91 5.30
CA TYR A 306 20.42 -16.80 4.13
C TYR A 306 20.13 -15.33 3.80
N PRO A 307 21.13 -14.58 3.28
CA PRO A 307 20.90 -13.19 2.85
C PRO A 307 19.84 -13.10 1.75
N GLU A 308 19.55 -14.20 1.06
CA GLU A 308 18.46 -14.29 0.10
C GLU A 308 17.09 -13.97 0.69
N ILE A 309 16.88 -14.05 2.01
CA ILE A 309 15.66 -13.57 2.67
C ILE A 309 15.46 -12.08 2.38
N LEU A 310 16.50 -11.26 2.61
CA LEU A 310 16.42 -9.82 2.38
C LEU A 310 16.37 -9.49 0.89
N ALA A 311 17.14 -10.23 0.07
CA ALA A 311 17.11 -10.04 -1.39
C ALA A 311 15.74 -10.39 -1.99
N TRP A 312 15.06 -11.42 -1.46
CA TRP A 312 13.75 -11.85 -1.92
C TRP A 312 12.64 -10.91 -1.45
N GLN A 313 12.72 -10.42 -0.21
CA GLN A 313 11.89 -9.31 0.29
C GLN A 313 12.01 -8.10 -0.65
N ALA A 314 13.24 -7.68 -0.98
CA ALA A 314 13.49 -6.57 -1.89
C ALA A 314 12.97 -6.85 -3.32
N LEU A 315 13.11 -8.08 -3.82
CA LEU A 315 12.53 -8.47 -5.11
C LEU A 315 11.02 -8.27 -5.13
N TRP A 316 10.32 -8.69 -4.08
CA TRP A 316 8.87 -8.52 -3.99
C TRP A 316 8.49 -7.03 -3.96
N THR A 317 9.13 -6.24 -3.10
CA THR A 317 8.81 -4.80 -2.95
C THR A 317 9.17 -4.01 -4.20
N ASP A 318 10.31 -4.28 -4.83
CA ASP A 318 10.65 -3.68 -6.12
C ASP A 318 9.62 -4.03 -7.20
N SER A 319 9.11 -5.27 -7.22
CA SER A 319 8.06 -5.66 -8.16
C SER A 319 6.76 -4.87 -7.94
N TYR A 320 6.44 -4.57 -6.68
CA TYR A 320 5.32 -3.71 -6.31
C TYR A 320 5.52 -2.25 -6.77
N HIS A 321 6.72 -1.69 -6.58
CA HIS A 321 7.07 -0.36 -7.13
C HIS A 321 7.06 -0.33 -8.66
N GLU A 322 7.56 -1.36 -9.32
CA GLU A 322 7.56 -1.46 -10.78
C GLU A 322 6.16 -1.48 -11.37
N VAL A 323 5.20 -2.19 -10.73
CA VAL A 323 3.78 -2.13 -11.16
C VAL A 323 3.26 -0.71 -11.01
N ARG A 324 3.45 -0.08 -9.85
CA ARG A 324 2.98 1.31 -9.63
C ARG A 324 3.55 2.30 -10.64
N ALA A 325 4.84 2.18 -10.95
CA ALA A 325 5.49 2.98 -11.98
C ALA A 325 4.91 2.72 -13.39
N GLU A 326 4.59 1.47 -13.72
CA GLU A 326 3.90 1.12 -14.98
C GLU A 326 2.51 1.76 -15.07
N LEU A 327 1.72 1.69 -13.99
CA LEU A 327 0.38 2.28 -13.96
C LEU A 327 0.43 3.81 -14.07
N TYR A 328 1.35 4.45 -13.35
CA TYR A 328 1.58 5.89 -13.47
C TYR A 328 2.01 6.28 -14.88
N GLY A 329 3.01 5.59 -15.45
CA GLY A 329 3.48 5.84 -16.81
C GLY A 329 2.36 5.71 -17.85
N THR A 330 1.53 4.68 -17.72
CA THR A 330 0.33 4.48 -18.55
C THR A 330 -0.64 5.66 -18.40
N ALA A 331 -0.93 6.06 -17.17
CA ALA A 331 -1.83 7.17 -16.90
C ALA A 331 -1.32 8.49 -17.50
N LYS A 332 -0.02 8.77 -17.33
CA LYS A 332 0.62 9.99 -17.87
C LYS A 332 0.67 9.99 -19.40
N ALA A 333 0.86 8.83 -20.04
CA ALA A 333 0.83 8.74 -21.49
C ALA A 333 -0.58 9.02 -22.07
N LEU A 334 -1.64 8.59 -21.38
CA LEU A 334 -3.02 8.77 -21.82
C LEU A 334 -3.60 10.15 -21.47
N ALA A 335 -3.29 10.64 -20.27
CA ALA A 335 -3.87 11.86 -19.72
C ALA A 335 -2.85 12.59 -18.83
N PRO A 336 -1.82 13.24 -19.41
CA PRO A 336 -0.70 13.81 -18.65
C PRO A 336 -1.14 14.82 -17.60
N LYS A 337 -2.21 15.58 -17.87
CA LYS A 337 -2.74 16.61 -16.98
C LYS A 337 -3.56 16.07 -15.78
N LYS A 338 -4.04 14.82 -15.82
CA LYS A 338 -4.92 14.29 -14.77
C LYS A 338 -4.11 13.69 -13.63
N PRO A 339 -4.33 14.07 -12.36
CA PRO A 339 -3.57 13.53 -11.23
C PRO A 339 -3.72 12.02 -11.08
N PHE A 340 -2.59 11.36 -10.86
CA PHE A 340 -2.48 9.94 -10.52
C PHE A 340 -1.65 9.78 -9.24
N GLY A 341 -2.17 9.06 -8.27
CA GLY A 341 -1.50 8.92 -6.98
C GLY A 341 -1.85 7.65 -6.24
N PHE A 342 -1.19 7.47 -5.10
CA PHE A 342 -1.27 6.23 -4.33
C PHE A 342 -1.89 6.40 -2.96
N HIS A 343 -2.72 5.45 -2.57
CA HIS A 343 -3.02 5.19 -1.17
C HIS A 343 -1.90 4.34 -0.57
N VAL A 344 -1.17 4.90 0.39
CA VAL A 344 -0.11 4.22 1.15
C VAL A 344 -0.69 3.76 2.48
N VAL A 345 -0.61 2.45 2.71
CA VAL A 345 -1.12 1.79 3.92
C VAL A 345 -0.43 2.31 5.18
N GLN A 346 -1.15 2.28 6.30
CA GLN A 346 -0.70 2.81 7.58
C GLN A 346 0.58 2.12 8.08
N ASN A 347 0.92 0.91 7.60
CA ASN A 347 2.16 0.25 7.97
C ASN A 347 3.41 1.09 7.68
N VAL A 348 3.38 2.03 6.73
CA VAL A 348 4.49 2.96 6.48
C VAL A 348 4.82 3.82 7.71
N THR A 349 3.84 4.04 8.58
CA THR A 349 3.98 4.82 9.81
C THR A 349 4.21 3.94 11.04
N PHE A 350 4.12 2.61 10.95
CA PHE A 350 4.31 1.72 12.10
C PHE A 350 5.50 0.79 11.96
N SER A 351 5.67 0.18 10.80
CA SER A 351 6.72 -0.82 10.61
C SER A 351 8.00 -0.14 10.12
N PRO A 352 9.12 -0.21 10.88
CA PRO A 352 10.41 0.25 10.37
C PRO A 352 10.85 -0.57 9.15
N PHE A 353 10.41 -1.82 9.05
CA PHE A 353 10.72 -2.72 7.93
C PHE A 353 9.95 -2.32 6.67
N TYR A 354 8.65 -2.04 6.80
CA TYR A 354 7.81 -1.60 5.68
C TYR A 354 8.19 -0.19 5.23
N SER A 355 8.42 0.73 6.17
CA SER A 355 8.86 2.11 5.88
C SER A 355 10.19 2.15 5.14
N ALA A 356 11.11 1.23 5.43
CA ALA A 356 12.41 1.14 4.74
C ALA A 356 12.29 0.75 3.25
N VAL A 357 11.23 0.02 2.88
CA VAL A 357 11.01 -0.41 1.48
C VAL A 357 10.01 0.48 0.76
N GLU A 358 8.98 0.97 1.45
CA GLU A 358 7.96 1.90 0.95
C GLU A 358 8.46 3.37 1.00
N ASP A 359 9.61 3.62 0.36
CA ASP A 359 10.34 4.88 0.44
C ASP A 359 9.68 5.99 -0.41
N TYR A 360 9.28 7.08 0.26
CA TYR A 360 8.75 8.29 -0.39
C TYR A 360 9.70 8.88 -1.44
N GLY A 361 11.01 8.79 -1.23
CA GLY A 361 12.03 9.23 -2.18
C GLY A 361 12.01 8.45 -3.48
N LYS A 362 11.57 7.18 -3.46
CA LYS A 362 11.31 6.40 -4.67
C LYS A 362 9.93 6.71 -5.25
N ILE A 363 8.90 6.77 -4.40
CA ILE A 363 7.50 6.97 -4.84
C ILE A 363 7.34 8.27 -5.62
N ARG A 364 8.10 9.31 -5.27
CA ARG A 364 8.03 10.61 -5.97
C ARG A 364 8.30 10.55 -7.47
N GLU A 365 9.03 9.53 -7.93
CA GLU A 365 9.40 9.39 -9.34
C GLU A 365 8.20 8.92 -10.19
N TYR A 366 7.09 8.50 -9.58
CA TYR A 366 5.93 7.99 -10.29
C TYR A 366 4.60 8.28 -9.58
N ALA A 367 4.49 9.42 -8.90
CA ALA A 367 3.26 9.85 -8.24
C ALA A 367 3.06 11.36 -8.38
N ASP A 368 1.83 11.80 -8.67
CA ASP A 368 1.45 13.22 -8.57
C ASP A 368 1.00 13.57 -7.14
N PHE A 369 0.42 12.59 -6.43
CA PHE A 369 0.04 12.73 -5.04
C PHE A 369 0.19 11.41 -4.26
N ILE A 370 0.30 11.53 -2.94
CA ILE A 370 0.29 10.39 -2.00
C ILE A 370 -0.76 10.67 -0.93
N LYS A 371 -1.72 9.75 -0.79
CA LYS A 371 -2.62 9.64 0.36
C LYS A 371 -1.97 8.73 1.39
N ILE A 372 -1.62 9.24 2.57
CA ILE A 372 -0.98 8.45 3.63
C ILE A 372 -2.02 8.12 4.67
N ALA A 373 -2.18 6.84 5.01
CA ALA A 373 -3.10 6.40 6.07
C ALA A 373 -2.57 6.78 7.48
N THR A 374 -2.74 8.03 7.88
CA THR A 374 -2.31 8.59 9.18
C THR A 374 -3.40 8.50 10.25
N TYR A 375 -4.12 7.38 10.33
CA TYR A 375 -5.27 7.27 11.23
C TYR A 375 -4.84 7.36 12.71
N SER A 376 -5.08 8.50 13.36
CA SER A 376 -4.57 8.80 14.70
C SER A 376 -5.31 8.01 15.79
N ASN A 377 -6.66 8.06 15.78
CA ASN A 377 -7.52 7.44 16.78
C ASN A 377 -7.42 5.92 16.75
N ALA A 378 -7.70 5.29 15.60
CA ALA A 378 -7.56 3.85 15.44
C ALA A 378 -6.09 3.40 15.44
N GLY A 379 -5.16 4.32 15.17
CA GLY A 379 -3.73 4.05 15.11
C GLY A 379 -3.13 3.55 16.41
N GLY A 380 -3.65 3.96 17.57
CA GLY A 380 -3.08 3.56 18.86
C GLY A 380 -3.24 2.05 19.12
N GLY A 381 -4.45 1.52 18.98
CA GLY A 381 -4.71 0.09 19.08
C GLY A 381 -3.98 -0.72 18.00
N ARG A 382 -3.88 -0.19 16.79
CA ARG A 382 -3.17 -0.84 15.67
C ARG A 382 -1.65 -0.90 15.90
N MET A 383 -1.06 0.17 16.41
CA MET A 383 0.36 0.21 16.79
C MET A 383 0.65 -0.78 17.92
N VAL A 384 -0.23 -0.87 18.91
CA VAL A 384 -0.15 -1.87 19.98
C VAL A 384 -0.19 -3.29 19.42
N SER A 385 -1.13 -3.59 18.52
CA SER A 385 -1.19 -4.90 17.85
C SER A 385 0.09 -5.20 17.06
N PHE A 386 0.67 -4.19 16.39
CA PHE A 386 1.94 -4.34 15.70
C PHE A 386 3.10 -4.67 16.66
N LEU A 387 3.21 -3.96 17.78
CA LEU A 387 4.22 -4.22 18.82
C LEU A 387 4.08 -5.62 19.43
N ASN A 388 2.84 -6.04 19.70
CA ASN A 388 2.54 -7.38 20.18
C ASN A 388 3.05 -8.45 19.20
N HIS A 389 2.92 -8.20 17.89
CA HIS A 389 3.38 -9.14 16.88
C HIS A 389 4.90 -9.15 16.70
N LEU A 390 5.54 -7.98 16.77
CA LEU A 390 7.02 -7.92 16.81
C LEU A 390 7.58 -8.69 18.02
N CYS A 391 6.95 -8.53 19.19
CA CYS A 391 7.27 -9.25 20.42
C CYS A 391 6.71 -10.68 20.47
N SER A 392 6.04 -11.17 19.42
CA SER A 392 5.71 -12.60 19.26
C SER A 392 6.60 -13.30 18.22
N THR A 393 7.48 -12.54 17.57
CA THR A 393 8.37 -12.99 16.50
C THR A 393 9.84 -12.65 16.80
N ILE A 394 10.39 -11.61 16.18
CA ILE A 394 11.81 -11.25 16.24
C ILE A 394 12.27 -10.74 17.61
N PHE A 395 11.36 -10.14 18.39
CA PHE A 395 11.64 -9.59 19.72
C PHE A 395 10.92 -10.36 20.83
N ALA A 396 10.67 -11.66 20.66
CA ALA A 396 9.95 -12.47 21.63
C ALA A 396 10.62 -12.67 23.00
N ASP A 397 11.84 -12.14 23.18
CA ASP A 397 12.53 -12.05 24.47
C ASP A 397 12.14 -10.79 25.30
N VAL A 398 11.41 -9.83 24.71
CA VAL A 398 11.07 -8.54 25.32
C VAL A 398 9.55 -8.33 25.31
N THR A 399 8.99 -7.74 26.37
CA THR A 399 7.58 -7.38 26.38
C THR A 399 7.30 -6.17 25.50
N PRO A 400 6.12 -6.05 24.88
CA PRO A 400 5.73 -4.90 24.06
C PRO A 400 5.92 -3.55 24.78
N GLN A 401 5.58 -3.49 26.07
CA GLN A 401 5.72 -2.30 26.91
C GLN A 401 7.19 -1.91 27.11
N ALA A 402 8.07 -2.89 27.32
CA ALA A 402 9.50 -2.64 27.48
C ALA A 402 10.18 -2.30 26.15
N PHE A 403 9.67 -2.81 25.02
CA PHE A 403 10.20 -2.52 23.69
C PHE A 403 9.78 -1.13 23.17
N LEU A 404 8.63 -0.61 23.61
CA LEU A 404 8.03 0.63 23.11
C LEU A 404 8.99 1.84 23.04
N PRO A 405 9.81 2.16 24.07
CA PRO A 405 10.71 3.32 23.97
C PRO A 405 11.78 3.16 22.88
N THR A 406 12.29 1.93 22.70
CA THR A 406 13.26 1.64 21.63
C THR A 406 12.59 1.76 20.26
N TYR A 407 11.38 1.21 20.13
CA TYR A 407 10.58 1.34 18.92
C TYR A 407 10.27 2.79 18.55
N TYR A 408 9.88 3.63 19.52
CA TYR A 408 9.67 5.06 19.30
C TYR A 408 10.95 5.76 18.83
N GLY A 409 12.11 5.40 19.38
CA GLY A 409 13.40 5.86 18.89
C GLY A 409 13.66 5.47 17.44
N MET A 410 13.36 4.22 17.05
CA MET A 410 13.52 3.73 15.67
C MET A 410 12.60 4.46 14.68
N MET A 411 11.36 4.71 15.07
CA MET A 411 10.34 5.33 14.21
C MET A 411 10.31 6.86 14.28
N ASN A 412 11.11 7.46 15.16
CA ASN A 412 11.10 8.90 15.46
C ASN A 412 9.74 9.44 15.93
N TYR A 413 9.10 8.71 16.85
CA TYR A 413 7.85 9.12 17.49
C TYR A 413 8.05 9.56 18.95
N GLN A 414 7.14 10.42 19.41
CA GLN A 414 7.05 10.91 20.78
C GLN A 414 5.60 10.80 21.23
N GLU A 415 5.20 9.57 21.55
CA GLU A 415 3.81 9.23 21.87
C GLU A 415 3.67 8.77 23.33
N LYS A 416 2.41 8.65 23.78
CA LYS A 416 2.07 8.26 25.16
C LYS A 416 2.48 6.81 25.46
N SER A 417 2.31 6.40 26.72
CA SER A 417 2.61 5.04 27.15
C SER A 417 1.74 4.00 26.42
N TYR A 418 2.16 2.73 26.44
CA TYR A 418 1.45 1.61 25.82
C TYR A 418 -0.04 1.57 26.19
N ALA A 419 -0.38 1.75 27.47
CA ALA A 419 -1.77 1.71 27.94
C ALA A 419 -2.57 2.92 27.46
N GLU A 420 -1.93 4.10 27.39
CA GLU A 420 -2.58 5.33 26.96
C GLU A 420 -2.84 5.36 25.46
N ILE A 421 -1.90 4.89 24.61
CA ILE A 421 -2.15 4.81 23.17
C ILE A 421 -3.20 3.75 22.84
N LEU A 422 -3.23 2.64 23.61
CA LEU A 422 -4.25 1.61 23.43
C LEU A 422 -5.65 2.16 23.72
N ALA A 423 -5.78 2.99 24.76
CA ALA A 423 -7.05 3.55 25.19
C ALA A 423 -7.46 4.77 24.36
N ASN A 424 -6.52 5.67 24.05
CA ASN A 424 -6.84 7.03 23.58
C ASN A 424 -6.41 7.32 22.14
N GLY A 425 -5.79 6.37 21.44
CA GLY A 425 -5.21 6.62 20.13
C GLY A 425 -3.87 7.37 20.19
N LEU A 426 -3.38 7.77 19.02
CA LEU A 426 -2.16 8.56 18.82
C LEU A 426 -2.48 10.05 18.82
N SER A 427 -1.48 10.88 19.11
CA SER A 427 -1.67 12.33 19.15
C SER A 427 -1.76 12.96 17.74
N PRO A 428 -2.28 14.21 17.63
CA PRO A 428 -2.17 14.98 16.39
C PRO A 428 -0.71 15.22 15.93
N ASP A 429 0.27 15.21 16.84
CA ASP A 429 1.69 15.36 16.51
C ASP A 429 2.19 14.20 15.64
N TYR A 430 1.66 12.98 15.83
CA TYR A 430 1.96 11.85 14.95
C TYR A 430 1.55 12.14 13.49
N VAL A 431 0.39 12.74 13.26
CA VAL A 431 -0.07 13.14 11.92
C VAL A 431 0.83 14.24 11.34
N ALA A 432 1.18 15.24 12.14
CA ALA A 432 2.06 16.32 11.73
C ALA A 432 3.47 15.80 11.36
N ARG A 433 4.05 14.89 12.15
CA ARG A 433 5.37 14.30 11.89
C ARG A 433 5.39 13.47 10.63
N GLU A 434 4.40 12.61 10.44
CA GLU A 434 4.32 11.80 9.22
C GLU A 434 4.15 12.66 7.98
N THR A 435 3.30 13.69 8.07
CA THR A 435 3.10 14.65 6.98
C THR A 435 4.42 15.34 6.61
N LYS A 436 5.17 15.85 7.61
CA LYS A 436 6.50 16.46 7.38
C LYS A 436 7.50 15.47 6.80
N ARG A 437 7.49 14.21 7.27
CA ARG A 437 8.36 13.14 6.78
C ARG A 437 8.11 12.88 5.30
N ALA A 438 6.85 12.79 4.88
CA ALA A 438 6.49 12.57 3.49
C ALA A 438 6.80 13.76 2.58
N ILE A 439 6.54 14.99 3.03
CA ILE A 439 6.93 16.21 2.30
C ILE A 439 8.45 16.23 2.10
N THR A 440 9.22 15.95 3.17
CA THR A 440 10.68 15.92 3.11
C THR A 440 11.18 14.79 2.20
N GLY A 441 10.64 13.57 2.35
CA GLY A 441 11.04 12.40 1.58
C GLY A 441 10.77 12.55 0.08
N THR A 442 9.68 13.21 -0.29
CA THR A 442 9.38 13.54 -1.70
C THR A 442 10.10 14.80 -2.20
N GLY A 443 10.80 15.54 -1.34
CA GLY A 443 11.39 16.82 -1.68
C GLY A 443 10.37 17.89 -2.08
N GLY A 444 9.11 17.77 -1.64
CA GLY A 444 8.02 18.70 -1.96
C GLY A 444 7.52 18.66 -3.41
N THR A 445 7.93 17.65 -4.20
CA THR A 445 7.56 17.52 -5.62
C THR A 445 6.20 16.85 -5.84
N VAL A 446 5.66 16.20 -4.80
CA VAL A 446 4.42 15.42 -4.83
C VAL A 446 3.43 16.02 -3.85
N GLN A 447 2.14 16.02 -4.20
CA GLN A 447 1.10 16.48 -3.27
C GLN A 447 0.91 15.47 -2.13
N ILE A 448 0.96 15.93 -0.88
CA ILE A 448 0.81 15.08 0.29
C ILE A 448 -0.57 15.28 0.91
N TYR A 449 -1.34 14.19 0.98
CA TYR A 449 -2.68 14.15 1.58
C TYR A 449 -2.69 13.17 2.78
N PRO A 450 -2.32 13.62 3.99
CA PRO A 450 -2.54 12.81 5.18
C PRO A 450 -4.03 12.50 5.33
N ALA A 451 -4.31 11.26 5.74
CA ALA A 451 -5.65 10.79 5.97
C ALA A 451 -6.08 11.12 7.39
N VAL A 452 -7.17 11.88 7.51
CA VAL A 452 -7.72 12.32 8.81
C VAL A 452 -8.64 11.24 9.35
N ASP A 453 -8.37 10.75 10.56
CA ASP A 453 -9.16 9.70 11.23
C ASP A 453 -10.51 10.23 11.70
N ILE A 454 -11.57 9.85 10.98
CA ILE A 454 -12.95 10.14 11.32
C ILE A 454 -13.71 8.84 11.46
N ASP A 455 -13.96 8.46 12.71
CA ASP A 455 -14.76 7.30 13.11
C ASP A 455 -14.25 5.96 12.52
N VAL A 456 -12.94 5.87 12.23
CA VAL A 456 -12.33 4.61 11.82
C VAL A 456 -12.57 3.58 12.91
N PRO A 457 -13.09 2.37 12.59
CA PRO A 457 -13.48 1.41 13.60
C PRO A 457 -12.35 1.06 14.58
N VAL A 458 -12.71 1.10 15.86
CA VAL A 458 -11.86 0.75 17.02
C VAL A 458 -12.50 -0.37 17.83
N HIS A 459 -11.71 -1.05 18.66
CA HIS A 459 -12.24 -2.07 19.57
C HIS A 459 -13.10 -1.43 20.68
N GLU A 460 -13.98 -2.24 21.28
CA GLU A 460 -14.76 -1.83 22.43
C GLU A 460 -13.86 -1.33 23.57
N GLY A 461 -14.25 -0.22 24.21
CA GLY A 461 -13.48 0.41 25.28
C GLY A 461 -12.38 1.38 24.83
N GLN A 462 -12.12 1.50 23.54
CA GLN A 462 -11.19 2.51 22.99
C GLN A 462 -11.89 3.85 22.74
N HIS A 463 -11.10 4.92 22.72
CA HIS A 463 -11.57 6.28 22.45
C HIS A 463 -12.26 6.37 21.09
N LYS A 464 -13.37 7.11 21.06
CA LYS A 464 -14.16 7.38 19.86
C LYS A 464 -13.89 8.79 19.37
N THR A 465 -13.85 8.99 18.06
CA THR A 465 -13.64 10.30 17.45
C THR A 465 -14.64 11.35 17.97
N THR A 466 -14.13 12.54 18.24
CA THR A 466 -14.93 13.71 18.63
C THR A 466 -14.78 14.83 17.60
N PRO A 467 -15.73 15.78 17.50
CA PRO A 467 -15.57 16.95 16.65
C PRO A 467 -14.26 17.70 16.93
N GLU A 468 -13.89 17.83 18.20
CA GLU A 468 -12.67 18.49 18.64
C GLU A 468 -11.42 17.76 18.16
N SER A 469 -11.35 16.43 18.31
CA SER A 469 -10.19 15.65 17.85
C SER A 469 -10.01 15.75 16.33
N VAL A 470 -11.10 15.79 15.56
CA VAL A 470 -11.05 16.01 14.11
C VAL A 470 -10.48 17.39 13.77
N ARG A 471 -10.89 18.45 14.48
CA ARG A 471 -10.35 19.80 14.23
C ARG A 471 -8.85 19.87 14.54
N GLU A 472 -8.42 19.25 15.63
CA GLU A 472 -7.01 19.18 16.02
C GLU A 472 -6.16 18.44 14.99
N GLU A 473 -6.66 17.32 14.46
CA GLU A 473 -5.97 16.55 13.42
C GLU A 473 -5.90 17.32 12.09
N MET A 474 -6.96 18.03 11.72
CA MET A 474 -6.98 18.93 10.56
C MET A 474 -5.93 20.05 10.71
N ASP A 475 -5.90 20.70 11.88
CA ASP A 475 -4.92 21.76 12.16
C ASP A 475 -3.49 21.21 12.16
N ALA A 476 -3.25 20.00 12.68
CA ALA A 476 -1.95 19.35 12.67
C ALA A 476 -1.47 19.00 11.25
N ALA A 477 -2.35 18.43 10.41
CA ALA A 477 -2.06 18.10 9.02
C ALA A 477 -1.70 19.34 8.19
N PHE A 478 -2.56 20.37 8.20
CA PHE A 478 -2.32 21.60 7.45
C PHE A 478 -1.16 22.42 8.03
N GLY A 479 -1.03 22.49 9.35
CA GLY A 479 0.10 23.15 10.02
C GLY A 479 1.45 22.49 9.75
N ALA A 480 1.45 21.21 9.37
CA ALA A 480 2.63 20.48 8.90
C ALA A 480 2.97 20.72 7.41
N GLY A 481 2.13 21.45 6.68
CA GLY A 481 2.35 21.78 5.26
C GLY A 481 1.64 20.86 4.27
N ALA A 482 0.65 20.07 4.71
CA ALA A 482 -0.13 19.24 3.79
C ALA A 482 -0.77 20.07 2.66
N ASN A 483 -0.75 19.52 1.44
CA ASN A 483 -1.37 20.17 0.27
C ASN A 483 -2.90 20.04 0.26
N GLY A 484 -3.42 19.10 1.05
CA GLY A 484 -4.81 18.76 1.21
C GLY A 484 -4.93 17.61 2.21
N VAL A 485 -6.13 17.11 2.44
CA VAL A 485 -6.38 15.97 3.32
C VAL A 485 -7.36 15.00 2.67
N VAL A 486 -7.39 13.76 3.15
CA VAL A 486 -8.49 12.83 2.85
C VAL A 486 -9.18 12.43 4.13
N LEU A 487 -10.44 12.83 4.28
CA LEU A 487 -11.32 12.40 5.37
C LEU A 487 -11.49 10.89 5.26
N SER A 488 -11.13 10.16 6.31
CA SER A 488 -10.91 8.72 6.25
C SER A 488 -11.48 8.01 7.48
N ARG A 489 -11.82 6.72 7.41
CA ARG A 489 -11.50 5.82 6.29
C ARG A 489 -12.49 5.90 5.16
N GLU A 490 -13.76 6.13 5.43
CA GLU A 490 -14.77 6.29 4.38
C GLU A 490 -16.05 6.91 4.93
N TYR A 491 -16.81 7.57 4.05
CA TYR A 491 -18.03 8.28 4.42
C TYR A 491 -19.02 7.44 5.24
N THR A 492 -19.12 6.14 4.94
CA THR A 492 -20.07 5.21 5.57
C THR A 492 -19.74 4.84 7.01
N GLU A 493 -18.59 5.27 7.53
CA GLU A 493 -18.19 5.10 8.93
C GLU A 493 -18.43 6.36 9.77
N MET A 494 -18.59 7.53 9.13
CA MET A 494 -18.48 8.82 9.79
C MET A 494 -19.78 9.28 10.42
N TRP A 495 -19.75 9.77 11.65
CA TRP A 495 -20.88 10.54 12.17
C TRP A 495 -20.91 11.92 11.51
N LEU A 496 -22.09 12.39 11.10
CA LEU A 496 -22.22 13.66 10.38
C LEU A 496 -21.69 14.85 11.18
N LYS A 497 -21.72 14.79 12.52
CA LYS A 497 -21.12 15.81 13.40
C LYS A 497 -19.59 15.89 13.26
N ASN A 498 -18.92 14.77 13.07
CA ASN A 498 -17.46 14.70 12.94
C ASN A 498 -17.05 15.10 11.52
N LEU A 499 -17.83 14.69 10.50
CA LEU A 499 -17.70 15.21 9.14
C LEU A 499 -17.86 16.73 9.09
N ALA A 500 -18.87 17.28 9.77
CA ALA A 500 -19.09 18.73 9.86
C ALA A 500 -17.89 19.45 10.51
N ALA A 501 -17.29 18.86 11.55
CA ALA A 501 -16.12 19.42 12.21
C ALA A 501 -14.92 19.55 11.27
N ALA A 502 -14.69 18.56 10.40
CA ALA A 502 -13.67 18.65 9.35
C ALA A 502 -13.97 19.76 8.33
N GLY A 503 -15.24 19.92 7.95
CA GLY A 503 -15.64 21.00 7.06
C GLY A 503 -15.45 22.38 7.66
N ASP A 504 -15.81 22.56 8.94
CA ASP A 504 -15.60 23.82 9.66
C ASP A 504 -14.12 24.17 9.79
N ALA A 505 -13.28 23.18 10.16
CA ALA A 505 -11.83 23.35 10.25
C ALA A 505 -11.24 23.76 8.89
N SER A 506 -11.55 23.03 7.81
CA SER A 506 -11.01 23.33 6.49
C SER A 506 -11.46 24.70 5.96
N ARG A 507 -12.74 25.08 6.16
CA ARG A 507 -13.23 26.43 5.82
C ARG A 507 -12.45 27.52 6.56
N ARG A 508 -12.23 27.36 7.87
CA ARG A 508 -11.43 28.28 8.69
C ARG A 508 -10.00 28.40 8.17
N ILE A 509 -9.33 27.27 7.95
CA ILE A 509 -7.94 27.22 7.47
C ILE A 509 -7.80 27.90 6.11
N PHE A 510 -8.69 27.60 5.15
CA PHE A 510 -8.60 28.17 3.81
C PHE A 510 -8.98 29.66 3.75
N ALA A 511 -9.82 30.14 4.67
CA ALA A 511 -10.09 31.57 4.80
C ALA A 511 -8.83 32.32 5.27
N ALA A 512 -8.09 31.77 6.23
CA ALA A 512 -6.86 32.36 6.76
C ALA A 512 -5.69 32.35 5.75
N GLN A 513 -5.74 31.50 4.72
CA GLN A 513 -4.75 31.50 3.63
C GLN A 513 -4.99 32.60 2.58
N LYS A 514 -6.18 33.19 2.55
CA LYS A 514 -6.56 34.26 1.61
C LYS A 514 -6.33 35.66 2.17
N SER A 515 -6.26 35.79 3.49
CA SER A 515 -5.83 36.99 4.22
C SER A 515 -4.31 37.06 4.27
#